data_AF-A0A8J3G9Y4-F1
#
_entry.id   AF-A0A8J3G9Y4-F1
#
_cell.length_a   1.000
_cell.length_b   1.000
_cell.length_c   1.000
_cell.angle_alpha   90.00
_cell.angle_beta   90.00
_cell.angle_gamma   90.00
#
_symmetry.space_group_name_H-M   'P 1'
#
loop_
_entity.id
_entity.type
_entity.pdbx_description
1 polymer ?
#
loop_
_entity_poly.entity_id
_entity_poly.type
_entity_poly.pdbx_seq_one_letter_code
_entity_poly.pdbx_strand_id
1 'polypeptide(L)'
;MNKRRTPPPPPKPKREFSLFNWLNRFLPLERIFGEKDERHQDRVPVRYFYYFLWIVFLLVAYERLGYLSEQFVRKSLKLKAEVEDLRAEYTATKAEYMKSGKQSEIVERVRILGLEENLTPPKKIVSTSEERE
;
A
#
# COMPACT_ATOMS: atom_id res chain seq x y z
N MET A 1 -22.65 -13.06 -74.88
CA MET A 1 -21.95 -13.36 -73.60
C MET A 1 -21.08 -12.15 -73.23
N ASN A 2 -21.61 -11.18 -72.49
CA ASN A 2 -20.93 -9.90 -72.23
C ASN A 2 -20.38 -9.90 -70.80
N LYS A 3 -19.06 -10.12 -70.64
CA LYS A 3 -18.38 -10.13 -69.33
C LYS A 3 -18.27 -8.70 -68.81
N ARG A 4 -19.06 -8.37 -67.79
CA ARG A 4 -18.93 -7.14 -67.01
C ARG A 4 -17.52 -7.08 -66.41
N ARG A 5 -16.70 -6.13 -66.86
CA ARG A 5 -15.45 -5.78 -66.19
C ARG A 5 -15.82 -5.00 -64.93
N THR A 6 -15.63 -5.60 -63.77
CA THR A 6 -15.73 -4.89 -62.50
C THR A 6 -14.59 -3.87 -62.40
N PRO A 7 -14.86 -2.65 -61.89
CA PRO A 7 -13.79 -1.67 -61.69
C PRO A 7 -12.79 -2.16 -60.62
N PRO A 8 -11.51 -1.79 -60.72
CA PRO A 8 -10.51 -2.18 -59.73
C PRO A 8 -10.89 -1.65 -58.34
N PRO A 9 -10.63 -2.40 -57.26
CA PRO A 9 -10.97 -1.97 -55.91
C PRO A 9 -10.22 -0.66 -55.56
N PRO A 10 -10.88 0.29 -54.87
CA PRO A 10 -10.27 1.57 -54.55
C PRO A 10 -9.01 1.38 -53.67
N PRO A 11 -7.99 2.25 -53.82
CA PRO A 11 -6.76 2.15 -53.04
C PRO A 11 -7.09 2.29 -51.55
N LYS A 12 -6.66 1.31 -50.74
CA LYS A 12 -6.93 1.30 -49.30
C LYS A 12 -6.30 2.54 -48.66
N PRO A 13 -7.05 3.31 -47.84
CA PRO A 13 -6.50 4.48 -47.18
C PRO A 13 -5.31 4.07 -46.29
N LYS A 14 -4.20 4.78 -46.42
CA LYS A 14 -3.03 4.61 -45.55
C LYS A 14 -3.49 4.91 -44.13
N ARG A 15 -3.24 3.98 -43.20
CA ARG A 15 -3.60 4.13 -41.78
C ARG A 15 -2.78 5.27 -41.18
N GLU A 16 -3.32 6.49 -41.23
CA GLU A 16 -2.80 7.64 -40.51
C GLU A 16 -2.95 7.37 -39.00
N PHE A 17 -1.83 7.48 -38.28
CA PHE A 17 -1.72 7.06 -36.89
C PHE A 17 -2.44 8.07 -35.98
N SER A 18 -3.62 7.70 -35.46
CA SER A 18 -4.47 8.56 -34.60
C SER A 18 -3.77 9.10 -33.35
N LEU A 19 -2.81 8.37 -32.80
CA LEU A 19 -2.08 8.77 -31.59
C LEU A 19 -1.04 9.87 -31.87
N PHE A 20 -0.40 9.82 -33.04
CA PHE A 20 0.57 10.84 -33.46
C PHE A 20 -0.15 12.18 -33.68
N ASN A 21 -1.29 12.16 -34.38
CA ASN A 21 -2.09 13.36 -34.64
C ASN A 21 -2.70 13.96 -33.37
N TRP A 22 -3.10 13.13 -32.39
CA TRP A 22 -3.57 13.60 -31.09
C TRP A 22 -2.43 14.24 -30.27
N LEU A 23 -1.26 13.60 -30.20
CA LEU A 23 -0.15 14.11 -29.40
C LEU A 23 0.50 15.36 -30.02
N ASN A 24 0.41 15.51 -31.36
CA ASN A 24 0.85 16.71 -32.09
C ASN A 24 0.17 18.01 -31.59
N ARG A 25 -1.03 17.89 -31.01
CA ARG A 25 -1.76 19.02 -30.42
C ARG A 25 -1.07 19.58 -29.17
N PHE A 26 -0.32 18.76 -28.44
CA PHE A 26 0.32 19.13 -27.18
C PHE A 26 1.84 19.28 -27.31
N LEU A 27 2.45 18.52 -28.21
CA LEU A 27 3.89 18.55 -28.48
C LEU A 27 4.06 18.64 -30.01
N PRO A 28 4.86 19.56 -30.56
CA PRO A 28 5.06 19.68 -32.01
C PRO A 28 5.94 18.55 -32.55
N LEU A 29 5.39 17.32 -32.57
CA LEU A 29 6.07 16.10 -32.97
C LEU A 29 6.43 16.10 -34.44
N GLU A 30 5.64 16.78 -35.29
CA GLU A 30 5.97 16.97 -36.70
C GLU A 30 7.29 17.73 -36.89
N ARG A 31 7.65 18.65 -36.00
CA ARG A 31 8.91 19.40 -36.10
C ARG A 31 10.13 18.55 -35.73
N ILE A 32 9.94 17.54 -34.88
CA ILE A 32 11.02 16.72 -34.31
C ILE A 32 11.21 15.42 -35.09
N PHE A 33 10.11 14.80 -35.53
CA PHE A 33 10.10 13.52 -36.23
C PHE A 33 9.74 13.64 -37.71
N GLY A 34 9.26 14.81 -38.15
CA GLY A 34 8.66 15.02 -39.47
C GLY A 34 9.29 16.14 -40.29
N GLU A 35 10.56 16.50 -40.05
CA GLU A 35 11.25 17.48 -40.89
C GLU A 35 11.49 16.91 -42.30
N LYS A 36 10.47 17.04 -43.14
CA LYS A 36 10.46 16.74 -44.58
C LYS A 36 11.43 17.71 -45.25
N ASP A 37 12.61 17.22 -45.59
CA ASP A 37 13.49 17.92 -46.53
C ASP A 37 12.82 17.92 -47.91
N GLU A 38 13.15 18.91 -48.74
CA GLU A 38 12.53 19.19 -50.06
C GLU A 38 12.57 18.00 -51.05
N ARG A 39 13.30 16.94 -50.70
CA ARG A 39 13.37 15.66 -51.40
C ARG A 39 12.64 14.64 -50.54
N HIS A 40 11.43 14.26 -50.96
CA HIS A 40 10.53 13.26 -50.35
C HIS A 40 11.20 11.95 -49.86
N GLN A 41 12.03 12.03 -48.82
CA GLN A 41 12.67 10.90 -48.18
C GLN A 41 12.61 11.16 -46.69
N ASP A 42 11.64 10.50 -46.05
CA ASP A 42 11.41 10.56 -44.60
C ASP A 42 12.72 10.18 -43.88
N ARG A 43 13.37 11.15 -43.23
CA ARG A 43 14.65 10.94 -42.53
C ARG A 43 14.51 9.98 -41.35
N VAL A 44 13.30 9.87 -40.77
CA VAL A 44 13.00 8.96 -39.67
C VAL A 44 11.66 8.27 -39.94
N PRO A 45 11.62 6.94 -40.14
CA PRO A 45 10.37 6.24 -40.34
C PRO A 45 9.45 6.41 -39.13
N VAL A 46 8.22 6.88 -39.34
CA VAL A 46 7.14 6.98 -38.32
C VAL A 46 6.93 5.65 -37.56
N ARG A 47 7.42 4.54 -38.10
CA ARG A 47 7.47 3.23 -37.43
C ARG A 47 8.27 3.25 -36.12
N TYR A 48 9.36 4.03 -36.03
CA TYR A 48 10.20 4.11 -34.83
C TYR A 48 9.63 5.00 -33.72
N PHE A 49 8.67 5.87 -34.05
CA PHE A 49 8.01 6.76 -33.09
C PHE A 49 7.36 5.98 -31.94
N TYR A 50 6.69 4.85 -32.24
CA TYR A 50 6.05 4.03 -31.21
C TYR A 50 7.07 3.38 -30.28
N TYR A 51 8.21 2.92 -30.79
CA TYR A 51 9.28 2.36 -29.98
C TYR A 51 9.91 3.41 -29.07
N PHE A 52 10.11 4.64 -29.55
CA PHE A 52 10.59 5.74 -28.72
C PHE A 52 9.61 6.07 -27.59
N LEU A 53 8.32 6.22 -27.92
CA LEU A 53 7.27 6.48 -26.93
C LEU A 53 7.20 5.35 -25.90
N TRP A 54 7.37 4.10 -26.34
CA TRP A 54 7.43 2.93 -25.46
C TRP A 54 8.60 3.00 -24.47
N ILE A 55 9.79 3.39 -24.92
CA ILE A 55 10.96 3.55 -24.04
C ILE A 55 10.74 4.69 -23.03
N VAL A 56 10.21 5.83 -23.47
CA VAL A 56 9.89 6.96 -22.59
C VAL A 56 8.87 6.54 -21.53
N PHE A 57 7.84 5.78 -21.92
CA PHE A 57 6.87 5.23 -20.98
C PHE A 57 7.53 4.32 -19.93
N LEU A 58 8.43 3.42 -20.35
CA LEU A 58 9.17 2.56 -19.42
C LEU A 58 10.06 3.35 -18.47
N LEU A 59 10.69 4.42 -18.94
CA LEU A 59 11.54 5.28 -18.11
C LEU A 59 10.71 5.99 -17.03
N VAL A 60 9.55 6.55 -17.40
CA VAL A 60 8.60 7.15 -16.44
C VAL A 60 8.07 6.11 -15.45
N ALA A 61 7.74 4.90 -15.93
CA ALA A 61 7.25 3.83 -15.08
C ALA A 61 8.33 3.36 -14.08
N TYR A 62 9.58 3.26 -14.51
CA TYR A 62 10.72 2.88 -13.67
C TYR A 62 10.94 3.88 -12.54
N GLU A 63 11.01 5.17 -12.86
CA GLU A 63 11.14 6.24 -11.86
C GLU A 63 9.97 6.21 -10.87
N ARG A 64 8.74 6.01 -11.37
CA ARG A 64 7.56 5.90 -10.52
C ARG A 64 7.63 4.71 -9.56
N LEU A 65 8.12 3.57 -10.03
CA LEU A 65 8.25 2.37 -9.21
C LEU A 65 9.30 2.57 -8.11
N GLY A 66 10.42 3.22 -8.42
CA GLY A 66 11.44 3.60 -7.44
C GLY A 66 10.91 4.58 -6.38
N TYR A 67 10.20 5.62 -6.80
CA TYR A 67 9.64 6.63 -5.88
C TYR A 67 8.64 6.05 -4.88
N LEU A 68 7.81 5.09 -5.29
CA LEU A 68 6.85 4.44 -4.39
C LEU A 68 7.55 3.62 -3.29
N SER A 69 8.67 2.97 -3.61
CA SER A 69 9.46 2.21 -2.65
C SER A 69 9.97 3.09 -1.51
N GLU A 70 10.50 4.27 -1.83
CA GLU A 70 11.03 5.20 -0.84
C GLU A 70 9.95 5.68 0.13
N GLN A 71 8.77 6.05 -0.38
CA GLN A 71 7.63 6.45 0.44
C GLN A 71 7.16 5.32 1.34
N PHE A 72 7.17 4.08 0.84
CA PHE A 72 6.78 2.90 1.61
C PHE A 72 7.76 2.61 2.75
N VAL A 73 9.07 2.72 2.49
CA VAL A 73 10.12 2.53 3.50
C VAL A 73 9.95 3.55 4.64
N ARG A 74 9.76 4.84 4.33
CA ARG A 74 9.56 5.87 5.36
C ARG A 74 8.31 5.60 6.22
N LYS A 75 7.20 5.19 5.59
CA LYS A 75 5.97 4.82 6.31
C LYS A 75 6.17 3.60 7.20
N SER A 76 6.89 2.59 6.72
CA SER A 76 7.21 1.38 7.48
C SER A 76 8.02 1.70 8.74
N LEU A 77 9.03 2.57 8.63
CA LEU A 77 9.82 3.01 9.77
C LEU A 77 8.98 3.77 10.80
N LYS A 78 8.13 4.70 10.36
CA LYS A 78 7.22 5.43 11.26
C LYS A 78 6.25 4.49 11.98
N LEU A 79 5.62 3.58 11.23
CA LEU A 79 4.68 2.62 11.79
C LEU A 79 5.37 1.69 12.80
N LYS A 80 6.60 1.27 12.53
CA LYS A 80 7.39 0.46 13.46
C LYS A 80 7.66 1.19 14.77
N ALA A 81 8.03 2.47 14.70
CA ALA A 81 8.22 3.30 15.89
C ALA A 81 6.92 3.43 16.70
N GLU A 82 5.78 3.71 16.05
CA GLU A 82 4.48 3.79 16.71
C GLU A 82 4.09 2.47 17.40
N VAL A 83 4.38 1.32 16.79
CA VAL A 83 4.13 0.00 17.38
C VAL A 83 5.04 -0.26 18.58
N GLU A 84 6.32 0.14 18.52
CA GLU A 84 7.25 0.02 19.64
C GLU A 84 6.82 0.88 20.82
N ASP A 85 6.41 2.13 20.57
CA ASP A 85 5.89 3.05 21.59
C ASP A 85 4.64 2.47 22.26
N LEU A 86 3.66 2.02 21.46
CA LEU A 86 2.43 1.43 21.97
C LEU A 86 2.69 0.16 22.81
N ARG A 87 3.69 -0.64 22.41
CA ARG A 87 4.10 -1.83 23.16
C ARG A 87 4.73 -1.45 24.50
N ALA A 88 5.53 -0.39 24.54
CA ALA A 88 6.12 0.12 25.78
C ALA A 88 5.03 0.60 26.74
N GLU A 89 4.06 1.38 26.24
CA GLU A 89 2.93 1.88 27.03
C GLU A 89 2.07 0.73 27.57
N TYR A 90 1.69 -0.23 26.73
CA TYR A 90 0.96 -1.43 27.17
C TYR A 90 1.72 -2.18 28.27
N THR A 91 3.03 -2.33 28.13
CA THR A 91 3.85 -3.05 29.10
C THR A 91 3.90 -2.30 30.44
N ALA A 92 4.02 -0.98 30.41
CA ALA A 92 4.02 -0.14 31.61
C ALA A 92 2.66 -0.20 32.33
N THR A 93 1.55 0.04 31.61
CA THR A 93 0.19 -0.02 32.18
C THR A 93 -0.12 -1.42 32.72
N LYS A 94 0.29 -2.47 32.03
CA LYS A 94 0.14 -3.85 32.51
C LYS A 94 0.94 -4.08 33.80
N ALA A 95 2.16 -3.57 33.89
CA ALA A 95 2.96 -3.69 35.10
C ALA A 95 2.31 -2.98 36.29
N GLU A 96 1.76 -1.77 36.09
CA GLU A 96 0.99 -1.06 37.11
C GLU A 96 -0.26 -1.80 37.54
N TYR A 97 -1.03 -2.34 36.59
CA TYR A 97 -2.20 -3.17 36.88
C TYR A 97 -1.84 -4.39 37.73
N MET A 98 -0.80 -5.13 37.32
CA MET A 98 -0.33 -6.30 38.07
C MET A 98 0.19 -5.94 39.45
N LYS A 99 0.83 -4.77 39.61
CA LYS A 99 1.26 -4.23 40.90
C LYS A 99 0.05 -3.96 41.80
N SER A 100 -0.99 -3.31 41.25
CA SER A 100 -2.21 -2.95 41.97
C SER A 100 -3.00 -4.14 42.49
N GLY A 101 -2.91 -5.29 41.81
CA GLY A 101 -3.51 -6.54 42.24
C GLY A 101 -2.68 -7.33 43.28
N LYS A 102 -1.48 -6.89 43.64
CA LYS A 102 -0.66 -7.59 44.64
C LYS A 102 -1.27 -7.43 46.02
N GLN A 103 -1.36 -8.55 46.74
CA GLN A 103 -1.86 -8.61 48.11
C GLN A 103 -1.18 -7.60 49.05
N SER A 104 0.15 -7.45 48.95
CA SER A 104 0.89 -6.46 49.74
C SER A 104 0.47 -5.01 49.48
N GLU A 105 0.16 -4.66 48.23
CA GLU A 105 -0.24 -3.30 47.86
C GLU A 105 -1.73 -3.03 48.16
N ILE A 106 -2.56 -4.08 48.13
CA ILE A 106 -3.96 -4.04 48.55
C ILE A 106 -4.05 -3.84 50.06
N VAL A 107 -3.33 -4.66 50.85
CA VAL A 107 -3.29 -4.57 52.32
C VAL A 107 -2.86 -3.18 52.78
N GLU A 108 -1.81 -2.61 52.17
CA GLU A 108 -1.37 -1.24 52.43
C GLU A 108 -2.50 -0.21 52.19
N ARG A 109 -3.26 -0.37 51.10
CA ARG A 109 -4.39 0.49 50.72
C ARG A 109 -5.59 0.37 51.67
N VAL A 110 -5.97 -0.85 52.06
CA VAL A 110 -7.12 -1.07 52.96
C VAL A 110 -6.79 -0.82 54.43
N ARG A 111 -5.52 -0.68 54.81
CA ARG A 111 -5.12 -0.31 56.18
C ARG A 111 -5.77 1.00 56.65
N ILE A 112 -5.95 1.96 55.74
CA ILE A 112 -6.60 3.25 56.04
C ILE A 112 -8.05 3.05 56.49
N LEU A 113 -8.69 1.95 56.06
CA LEU A 113 -10.04 1.57 56.43
C LEU A 113 -10.10 0.72 57.72
N GLY A 114 -8.95 0.49 58.38
CA GLY A 114 -8.86 -0.34 59.59
C GLY A 114 -9.00 -1.84 59.35
N LEU A 115 -8.87 -2.29 58.10
CA LEU A 115 -8.96 -3.70 57.72
C LEU A 115 -7.57 -4.36 57.80
N GLU A 116 -7.50 -5.56 58.40
CA GLU A 116 -6.28 -6.34 58.55
C GLU A 116 -6.35 -7.67 57.79
N GLU A 117 -5.19 -8.20 57.42
CA GLU A 117 -5.07 -9.47 56.72
C GLU A 117 -5.41 -10.65 57.64
N ASN A 118 -6.36 -11.49 57.22
CA ASN A 118 -6.63 -12.73 57.93
C ASN A 118 -5.58 -13.80 57.58
N LEU A 119 -4.63 -14.01 58.47
CA LEU A 119 -3.57 -15.02 58.35
C LEU A 119 -4.06 -16.43 58.73
N THR A 120 -5.27 -16.57 59.30
CA THR A 120 -5.80 -17.86 59.72
C THR A 120 -6.64 -18.52 58.63
N PRO A 121 -6.34 -19.76 58.23
CA PRO A 121 -7.13 -20.46 57.23
C PRO A 121 -8.56 -20.73 57.74
N PRO A 122 -9.57 -20.67 56.86
CA PRO A 122 -10.96 -20.90 57.24
C PRO A 122 -11.16 -22.34 57.73
N LYS A 123 -11.92 -22.51 58.81
CA LYS A 123 -12.26 -23.84 59.33
C LYS A 123 -13.33 -24.48 58.44
N LYS A 124 -13.06 -25.67 57.91
CA LYS A 124 -14.06 -26.49 57.21
C LYS A 124 -15.05 -27.04 58.25
N ILE A 125 -16.29 -26.57 58.20
CA ILE A 125 -17.37 -27.13 59.00
C ILE A 125 -17.83 -28.40 58.28
N VAL A 126 -17.51 -29.57 58.83
CA VAL A 126 -18.02 -30.85 58.34
C VAL A 126 -19.21 -31.20 59.23
N SER A 127 -20.43 -31.18 58.68
CA SER A 127 -21.60 -31.69 59.38
C SER A 127 -21.52 -33.22 59.40
N THR A 128 -20.98 -33.79 60.48
CA THR A 128 -21.26 -35.20 60.81
C THR A 128 -22.68 -35.23 61.36
N SER A 129 -23.62 -35.57 60.50
CA SER A 129 -24.96 -35.96 60.90
C SER A 129 -24.94 -37.44 61.24
N GLU A 130 -24.45 -37.81 62.42
CA GLU A 130 -24.57 -39.15 62.99
C GLU A 130 -24.04 -39.16 64.44
N GLU A 131 -24.96 -39.00 65.40
CA GLU A 131 -24.97 -39.67 66.72
C GLU A 131 -26.07 -39.03 67.59
N ARG A 132 -27.30 -39.52 67.43
CA ARG A 132 -28.31 -39.71 68.49
C ARG A 132 -29.37 -40.69 67.99
N GLU A 133 -29.19 -41.95 68.31
CA GLU A 133 -30.25 -42.89 68.75
C GLU A 133 -29.61 -44.06 69.50
#